data_AF-A0A9D1C1B6-F1
#
_entry.id   AF-A0A9D1C1B6-F1
#
_cell.length_a   1.000
_cell.length_b   1.000
_cell.length_c   1.000
_cell.angle_alpha   90.00
_cell.angle_beta   90.00
_cell.angle_gamma   90.00
#
_symmetry.space_group_name_H-M   'P 1'
#
loop_
_entity.id
_entity.type
_entity.pdbx_description
1 polymer ?
#
loop_
_entity_poly.entity_id
_entity_poly.type
_entity_poly.pdbx_seq_one_letter_code
_entity_poly.pdbx_strand_id
1 'polypeptide(L)'
;MEGNLSKALWLGVSILLFIAVVTIGLSIFGGMKEVSNLANDKVGSIAQNLIEEEFRMYDGKEVKGDDVLSALGSFSGRSGEVIIMVATLGNNNGNPVNLDPTANTGLSANYTRYISNTTGTLKVENRCIILSGAGSGGNLLTSLSKTVIDAEKRDAENPNLVSKYINPSGKFISHLIYDDNLRIRGIIFAQTE
;
A
#
# COMPACT_ATOMS: atom_id res chain seq x y z
N MET A 1 53.94 16.91 50.02
CA MET A 1 52.84 16.03 49.58
C MET A 1 51.73 16.77 48.81
N GLU A 2 51.74 18.10 48.75
CA GLU A 2 50.69 18.91 48.11
C GLU A 2 50.68 18.86 46.56
N GLY A 3 51.82 18.59 45.91
CA GLY A 3 51.91 18.50 44.44
C GLY A 3 51.19 17.29 43.83
N ASN A 4 51.07 16.18 44.56
CA ASN A 4 50.40 14.97 44.07
C ASN A 4 48.87 15.06 44.26
N LEU A 5 48.43 15.77 45.29
CA LEU A 5 47.00 15.99 45.56
C LEU A 5 46.40 16.94 44.51
N SER A 6 47.12 18.00 44.13
CA SER A 6 46.69 18.92 43.07
C SER A 6 46.63 18.26 41.68
N LYS A 7 47.59 17.38 41.36
CA LYS A 7 47.56 16.58 40.11
C LYS A 7 46.40 15.57 40.08
N ALA A 8 46.09 14.93 41.21
CA ALA A 8 44.94 14.04 41.33
C ALA A 8 43.60 14.80 41.22
N LEU A 9 43.51 16.01 41.77
CA LEU A 9 42.33 16.87 41.66
C LEU A 9 42.05 17.26 40.21
N TRP A 10 43.08 17.67 39.47
CA TRP A 10 42.97 18.02 38.05
C TRP A 10 42.56 16.84 37.17
N LEU A 11 43.01 15.62 37.49
CA LEU A 11 42.60 14.40 36.80
C LEU A 11 41.11 14.09 37.04
N GLY A 12 40.64 14.25 38.28
CA GLY A 12 39.23 14.04 38.65
C GLY A 12 38.28 15.00 37.91
N VAL A 13 38.64 16.28 37.84
CA VAL A 13 37.87 17.31 37.10
C VAL A 13 37.80 16.97 35.60
N SER A 14 38.92 16.53 35.01
CA SER A 14 38.96 16.15 33.59
C SER A 14 38.06 14.96 33.26
N ILE A 15 38.04 13.94 34.12
CA ILE A 15 37.19 12.75 33.94
C ILE A 15 35.72 13.12 34.09
N LEU A 16 35.38 13.94 35.08
CA LEU A 16 34.00 14.35 35.33
C LEU A 16 33.45 15.20 34.18
N LEU A 17 34.28 16.10 33.63
CA LEU A 17 33.92 16.90 32.46
C LEU A 17 33.75 16.03 31.21
N PHE A 18 34.60 15.02 31.02
CA PHE A 18 34.48 14.09 29.90
C PHE A 18 33.17 13.29 29.95
N ILE A 19 32.80 12.75 31.11
CA ILE A 19 31.54 12.03 31.30
C ILE A 19 30.36 12.95 30.98
N ALA A 20 30.35 14.17 31.50
CA ALA A 20 29.28 15.13 31.24
C ALA A 20 29.09 15.42 29.74
N VAL A 21 30.18 15.62 29.00
CA VAL A 21 30.13 15.85 27.54
C VAL A 21 29.59 14.64 26.80
N VAL A 22 30.05 13.44 27.14
CA VAL A 22 29.59 12.20 26.51
C VAL A 22 28.11 11.95 26.80
N THR A 23 27.65 12.20 28.03
CA THR A 23 26.22 12.04 28.38
C THR A 23 25.32 13.01 27.59
N ILE A 24 25.74 14.27 27.44
CA ILE A 24 25.00 15.26 26.64
C ILE A 24 25.00 14.84 25.16
N GLY A 25 26.15 14.42 24.63
CA GLY A 25 26.27 13.96 23.24
C GLY A 25 25.39 12.75 22.94
N LEU A 26 25.39 11.75 23.83
CA LEU A 26 24.53 10.56 23.72
C LEU A 26 23.04 10.90 23.85
N SER A 27 22.68 11.86 24.71
CA SER A 27 21.29 12.30 24.88
C SER A 27 20.76 13.02 23.64
N ILE A 28 21.56 13.92 23.05
CA ILE A 28 21.21 14.62 21.79
C ILE A 28 21.13 13.61 20.64
N PHE A 29 22.09 12.70 20.53
CA PHE A 29 22.09 11.68 19.48
C PHE A 29 20.89 10.71 19.61
N GLY A 30 20.53 10.33 20.83
CA GLY A 30 19.33 9.55 21.12
C GLY A 30 18.06 10.27 20.70
N GLY A 31 17.90 11.54 21.10
CA GLY A 31 16.76 12.37 20.69
C GLY A 31 16.66 12.56 19.18
N MET A 32 17.79 12.74 18.48
CA MET A 32 17.81 12.85 17.01
C MET A 32 17.40 11.55 16.32
N LYS A 33 17.78 10.38 16.85
CA LYS A 33 17.34 9.09 16.31
C LYS A 33 15.82 8.93 16.42
N GLU A 34 15.25 9.34 17.54
CA GLU A 34 13.80 9.28 17.79
C GLU A 34 13.02 10.28 16.90
N VAL A 35 13.51 11.51 16.78
CA VAL A 35 12.94 12.52 15.86
C VAL A 35 13.07 12.09 14.39
N SER A 36 14.17 11.43 14.01
CA SER A 36 14.33 10.90 12.64
C SER A 36 13.32 9.79 12.35
N ASN A 37 13.09 8.87 13.29
CA ASN A 37 12.07 7.83 13.11
C ASN A 37 10.67 8.44 13.00
N LEU A 38 10.31 9.38 13.89
CA LEU A 38 9.03 10.09 13.83
C LEU A 38 8.84 10.88 12.53
N ALA A 39 9.90 11.50 12.01
CA ALA A 39 9.86 12.20 10.74
C ALA A 39 9.63 11.24 9.57
N ASN A 40 10.28 10.07 9.55
CA ASN A 40 10.04 9.04 8.55
C ASN A 40 8.60 8.53 8.58
N ASP A 41 8.04 8.28 9.77
CA ASP A 41 6.65 7.85 9.93
C ASP A 41 5.66 8.91 9.43
N LYS A 42 5.92 10.19 9.75
CA LYS A 42 5.09 11.31 9.29
C LYS A 42 5.16 11.48 7.77
N VAL A 43 6.35 11.36 7.16
CA VAL A 43 6.52 11.40 5.69
C VAL A 43 5.76 10.26 5.02
N GLY A 44 5.83 9.04 5.58
CA GLY A 44 5.03 7.91 5.10
C GLY A 44 3.52 8.17 5.17
N SER A 45 3.04 8.79 6.25
CA SER A 45 1.62 9.15 6.38
C SER A 45 1.17 10.24 5.40
N ILE A 46 2.02 11.20 5.06
CA ILE A 46 1.71 12.25 4.07
C ILE A 46 1.62 11.63 2.67
N ALA A 47 2.57 10.78 2.31
CA ALA A 47 2.54 10.04 1.06
C ALA A 47 1.25 9.21 0.95
N GLN A 48 0.88 8.51 2.03
CA GLN A 48 -0.38 7.74 2.08
C GLN A 48 -1.61 8.63 1.84
N ASN A 49 -1.74 9.77 2.51
CA ASN A 49 -2.91 10.66 2.33
C ASN A 49 -3.05 11.18 0.88
N LEU A 50 -1.94 11.45 0.20
CA LEU A 50 -1.95 11.86 -1.21
C LEU A 50 -2.45 10.72 -2.12
N ILE A 51 -1.97 9.50 -1.85
CA ILE A 51 -2.40 8.29 -2.55
C ILE A 51 -3.91 8.05 -2.36
N GLU A 52 -4.44 8.30 -1.17
CA GLU A 52 -5.87 8.17 -0.87
C GLU A 52 -6.75 9.13 -1.68
N GLU A 53 -6.31 10.37 -1.90
CA GLU A 53 -7.05 11.35 -2.70
C GLU A 53 -7.15 10.93 -4.17
N GLU A 54 -6.07 10.38 -4.73
CA GLU A 54 -6.04 9.81 -6.09
C GLU A 54 -6.98 8.61 -6.22
N PHE A 55 -7.29 7.90 -5.14
CA PHE A 55 -8.19 6.75 -5.21
C PHE A 55 -9.66 7.13 -5.06
N ARG A 56 -9.98 8.15 -4.24
CA ARG A 56 -11.36 8.61 -4.02
C ARG A 56 -12.09 8.99 -5.31
N MET A 57 -11.37 9.35 -6.37
CA MET A 57 -12.01 9.62 -7.67
C MET A 57 -12.71 8.40 -8.28
N TYR A 58 -12.37 7.18 -7.87
CA TYR A 58 -12.92 5.92 -8.35
C TYR A 58 -13.98 5.31 -7.42
N ASP A 59 -14.22 5.86 -6.23
CA ASP A 59 -15.13 5.23 -5.27
C ASP A 59 -16.59 5.30 -5.73
N GLY A 60 -17.21 4.14 -5.96
CA GLY A 60 -18.61 4.00 -6.37
C GLY A 60 -18.93 4.54 -7.77
N LYS A 61 -17.93 4.75 -8.63
CA LYS A 61 -18.15 5.28 -9.98
C LYS A 61 -18.18 4.19 -11.04
N GLU A 62 -18.99 4.41 -12.06
CA GLU A 62 -18.88 3.68 -13.32
C GLU A 62 -17.76 4.29 -14.16
N VAL A 63 -16.82 3.46 -14.60
CA VAL A 63 -15.66 3.83 -15.38
C VAL A 63 -15.53 2.94 -16.62
N LYS A 64 -14.79 3.42 -17.63
CA LYS A 64 -14.53 2.64 -18.84
C LYS A 64 -13.31 1.74 -18.66
N GLY A 65 -13.19 0.70 -19.48
CA GLY A 65 -12.00 -0.15 -19.49
C GLY A 65 -10.70 0.62 -19.77
N ASP A 66 -10.76 1.69 -20.58
CA ASP A 66 -9.62 2.60 -20.78
C ASP A 66 -9.17 3.28 -19.48
N ASP A 67 -10.10 3.64 -18.60
CA ASP A 67 -9.78 4.22 -17.29
C ASP A 67 -9.10 3.17 -16.38
N VAL A 68 -9.53 1.90 -16.48
CA VAL A 68 -8.91 0.78 -15.76
C VAL A 68 -7.47 0.55 -16.25
N LEU A 69 -7.25 0.51 -17.57
CA LEU A 69 -5.91 0.36 -18.16
C LEU A 69 -5.00 1.55 -17.80
N SER A 70 -5.57 2.76 -17.76
CA SER A 70 -4.87 3.97 -17.33
C SER A 70 -4.44 3.88 -15.86
N ALA A 71 -5.34 3.41 -14.99
CA ALA A 71 -5.03 3.18 -13.57
C ALA A 71 -3.89 2.16 -13.41
N LEU A 72 -3.91 1.03 -14.15
CA LEU A 72 -2.81 0.06 -14.14
C LEU A 72 -1.47 0.70 -14.54
N GLY A 73 -1.47 1.64 -15.49
CA GLY A 73 -0.29 2.42 -15.85
C GLY A 73 0.20 3.33 -14.73
N SER A 74 -0.69 4.17 -14.20
CA SER A 74 -0.39 5.18 -13.18
C SER A 74 0.15 4.59 -11.89
N PHE A 75 -0.38 3.43 -11.46
CA PHE A 75 0.00 2.79 -10.20
C PHE A 75 1.08 1.71 -10.34
N SER A 76 1.62 1.48 -11.54
CA SER A 76 2.64 0.45 -11.81
C SER A 76 3.90 0.53 -10.95
N GLY A 77 4.27 1.73 -10.48
CA GLY A 77 5.43 1.96 -9.62
C GLY A 77 5.21 1.73 -8.12
N ARG A 78 3.97 1.50 -7.68
CA ARG A 78 3.60 1.44 -6.25
C ARG A 78 3.41 0.01 -5.73
N SER A 79 4.19 -0.93 -6.26
CA SER A 79 4.10 -2.34 -5.90
C SER A 79 4.49 -2.59 -4.44
N GLY A 80 3.66 -3.31 -3.71
CA GLY A 80 3.77 -3.55 -2.27
C GLY A 80 3.00 -2.54 -1.40
N GLU A 81 2.59 -1.40 -1.97
CA GLU A 81 1.82 -0.37 -1.26
C GLU A 81 0.34 -0.39 -1.64
N VAL A 82 0.06 -0.62 -2.92
CA VAL A 82 -1.30 -0.62 -3.47
C VAL A 82 -1.58 -1.86 -4.32
N ILE A 83 -2.85 -2.27 -4.40
CA ILE A 83 -3.31 -3.37 -5.25
C ILE A 83 -4.44 -2.92 -6.16
N ILE A 84 -4.45 -3.42 -7.39
CA ILE A 84 -5.59 -3.25 -8.30
C ILE A 84 -6.17 -4.62 -8.58
N MET A 85 -7.46 -4.79 -8.34
CA MET A 85 -8.17 -6.04 -8.60
C MET A 85 -9.17 -5.80 -9.72
N VAL A 86 -9.14 -6.63 -10.77
CA VAL A 86 -10.05 -6.48 -11.92
C VAL A 86 -10.78 -7.80 -12.17
N ALA A 87 -12.11 -7.76 -12.16
CA ALA A 87 -12.95 -8.84 -12.64
C ALA A 87 -13.45 -8.50 -14.05
N THR A 88 -12.99 -9.25 -15.05
CA THR A 88 -13.45 -9.14 -16.43
C THR A 88 -14.55 -10.16 -16.72
N LEU A 89 -15.38 -9.91 -17.73
CA LEU A 89 -16.38 -10.89 -18.19
C LEU A 89 -15.72 -12.22 -18.55
N GLY A 90 -14.61 -12.18 -19.30
CA GLY A 90 -13.94 -13.41 -19.74
C GLY A 90 -13.37 -14.24 -18.59
N ASN A 91 -12.92 -13.63 -17.50
CA ASN A 91 -12.49 -14.37 -16.30
C ASN A 91 -13.67 -14.95 -15.50
N ASN A 92 -14.87 -14.39 -15.70
CA ASN A 92 -16.10 -14.75 -15.00
C ASN A 92 -17.07 -15.53 -15.90
N ASN A 93 -16.54 -16.26 -16.88
CA ASN A 93 -17.30 -17.12 -17.81
C ASN A 93 -18.37 -16.35 -18.62
N GLY A 94 -18.10 -15.07 -18.93
CA GLY A 94 -19.02 -14.19 -19.65
C GLY A 94 -20.13 -13.60 -18.78
N ASN A 95 -20.09 -13.79 -17.46
CA ASN A 95 -21.10 -13.23 -16.55
C ASN A 95 -20.66 -11.86 -16.03
N PRO A 96 -21.56 -10.85 -16.07
CA PRO A 96 -21.28 -9.56 -15.49
C PRO A 96 -21.19 -9.65 -13.97
N VAL A 97 -20.35 -8.81 -13.36
CA VAL A 97 -20.12 -8.78 -11.92
C VAL A 97 -20.71 -7.51 -11.35
N ASN A 98 -21.81 -7.65 -10.60
CA ASN A 98 -22.41 -6.54 -9.87
C ASN A 98 -21.74 -6.37 -8.50
N LEU A 99 -20.69 -5.54 -8.47
CA LEU A 99 -19.98 -5.21 -7.24
C LEU A 99 -20.68 -4.06 -6.51
N ASP A 100 -21.31 -4.40 -5.39
CA ASP A 100 -21.99 -3.45 -4.50
C ASP A 100 -21.66 -3.79 -3.03
N PRO A 101 -20.84 -2.97 -2.36
CA PRO A 101 -20.53 -3.12 -0.93
C PRO A 101 -21.75 -2.95 -0.02
N THR A 102 -22.82 -2.29 -0.47
CA THR A 102 -24.02 -2.09 0.34
C THR A 102 -24.94 -3.32 0.31
N ALA A 103 -24.98 -4.00 -0.85
CA ALA A 103 -25.70 -5.26 -1.02
C ALA A 103 -24.81 -6.50 -0.71
N ASN A 104 -23.52 -6.30 -0.45
CA ASN A 104 -22.51 -7.36 -0.30
C ASN A 104 -22.48 -8.34 -1.49
N THR A 105 -22.54 -7.80 -2.71
CA THR A 105 -22.52 -8.59 -3.95
C THR A 105 -21.22 -8.37 -4.74
N GLY A 106 -20.86 -9.36 -5.56
CA GLY A 106 -19.74 -9.26 -6.51
C GLY A 106 -18.37 -9.66 -5.96
N LEU A 107 -18.14 -9.64 -4.64
CA LEU A 107 -16.83 -9.95 -4.05
C LEU A 107 -16.34 -11.40 -4.29
N SER A 108 -17.24 -12.35 -4.57
CA SER A 108 -16.90 -13.75 -4.84
C SER A 108 -16.48 -14.02 -6.29
N ALA A 109 -16.46 -12.99 -7.15
CA ALA A 109 -16.04 -13.13 -8.53
C ALA A 109 -14.53 -13.44 -8.66
N ASN A 110 -14.11 -13.87 -9.85
CA ASN A 110 -12.71 -14.09 -10.16
C ASN A 110 -12.04 -12.74 -10.48
N TYR A 111 -11.28 -12.24 -9.52
CA TYR A 111 -10.47 -11.03 -9.67
C TYR A 111 -9.02 -11.36 -10.01
N THR A 112 -8.53 -10.78 -11.10
CA THR A 112 -7.11 -10.74 -11.44
C THR A 112 -6.44 -9.64 -10.62
N ARG A 113 -5.31 -9.95 -9.99
CA ARG A 113 -4.55 -9.03 -9.15
C ARG A 113 -3.44 -8.40 -9.98
N TYR A 114 -3.36 -7.09 -9.95
CA TYR A 114 -2.33 -6.30 -10.61
C TYR A 114 -1.58 -5.43 -9.59
N ILE A 115 -0.37 -4.99 -9.98
CA ILE A 115 0.55 -4.15 -9.21
C ILE A 115 1.18 -4.86 -8.01
N SER A 116 0.37 -5.52 -7.19
CA SER A 116 0.81 -6.27 -6.02
C SER A 116 0.07 -7.60 -5.94
N ASN A 117 0.64 -8.55 -5.22
CA ASN A 117 -0.05 -9.78 -4.88
C ASN A 117 -0.52 -9.74 -3.42
N THR A 118 -1.49 -10.58 -3.07
CA THR A 118 -2.01 -10.69 -1.71
C THR A 118 -2.50 -12.11 -1.45
N THR A 119 -2.29 -12.58 -0.22
CA THR A 119 -2.90 -13.81 0.30
C THR A 119 -4.19 -13.53 1.10
N GLY A 120 -4.57 -12.25 1.17
CA GLY A 120 -5.74 -11.81 1.91
C GLY A 120 -7.05 -12.11 1.25
N THR A 121 -8.08 -12.03 2.08
CA THR A 121 -9.47 -12.26 1.71
C THR A 121 -10.23 -10.95 1.74
N LEU A 122 -11.08 -10.75 0.74
CA LEU A 122 -11.97 -9.61 0.69
C LEU A 122 -13.24 -9.93 1.49
N LYS A 123 -13.66 -8.99 2.33
CA LYS A 123 -14.93 -9.02 3.06
C LYS A 123 -15.56 -7.64 2.97
N VAL A 124 -16.89 -7.56 3.10
CA VAL A 124 -17.56 -6.27 3.30
C VAL A 124 -17.77 -6.05 4.79
N GLU A 125 -17.34 -4.90 5.27
CA GLU A 125 -17.57 -4.44 6.63
C GLU A 125 -17.94 -2.96 6.60
N ASN A 126 -19.04 -2.58 7.26
CA ASN A 126 -19.52 -1.19 7.29
C ASN A 126 -19.65 -0.52 5.91
N ARG A 127 -20.08 -1.26 4.88
CA ARG A 127 -20.22 -0.79 3.48
C ARG A 127 -18.87 -0.47 2.81
N CYS A 128 -17.76 -0.86 3.41
CA CYS A 128 -16.42 -0.80 2.84
C CYS A 128 -15.97 -2.20 2.45
N ILE A 129 -15.23 -2.31 1.36
CA ILE A 129 -14.53 -3.55 0.99
C ILE A 129 -13.23 -3.59 1.76
N ILE A 130 -13.09 -4.54 2.68
CA ILE A 130 -11.91 -4.75 3.50
C ILE A 130 -11.12 -5.94 2.95
N LEU A 131 -9.85 -5.73 2.66
CA LEU A 131 -8.86 -6.77 2.44
C LEU A 131 -8.21 -7.10 3.78
N SER A 132 -8.56 -8.28 4.31
CA SER A 132 -8.10 -8.74 5.61
C SER A 132 -7.33 -10.04 5.50
N GLY A 133 -6.30 -10.16 6.34
CA GLY A 133 -5.41 -11.32 6.41
C GLY A 133 -4.20 -11.22 5.50
N ALA A 134 -3.03 -11.09 6.09
CA ALA A 134 -1.91 -11.87 5.59
C ALA A 134 -1.90 -13.14 6.45
N GLY A 135 -1.58 -14.31 5.88
CA GLY A 135 -1.30 -15.49 6.70
C GLY A 135 -0.35 -15.09 7.86
N SER A 136 -0.63 -15.58 9.07
CA SER A 136 0.03 -15.22 10.34
C SER A 136 1.48 -14.75 10.17
N GLY A 137 1.71 -13.42 10.15
CA GLY A 137 3.04 -12.79 10.11
C GLY A 137 3.53 -12.25 8.76
N GLY A 138 2.74 -12.34 7.68
CA GLY A 138 3.09 -11.78 6.37
C GLY A 138 2.69 -10.31 6.17
N ASN A 139 3.26 -9.66 5.15
CA ASN A 139 2.74 -8.38 4.65
C ASN A 139 1.41 -8.60 3.92
N LEU A 140 0.43 -7.71 4.11
CA LEU A 140 -0.88 -7.76 3.45
C LEU A 140 -0.75 -7.75 1.91
N LEU A 141 0.17 -6.94 1.41
CA LEU A 141 0.52 -6.83 0.01
C LEU A 141 1.98 -7.25 -0.18
N THR A 142 2.25 -8.04 -1.20
CA THR A 142 3.60 -8.44 -1.60
C THR A 142 3.98 -7.73 -2.91
N SER A 143 5.19 -7.18 -2.91
CA SER A 143 5.75 -6.50 -4.07
C SER A 143 6.05 -7.51 -5.19
N LEU A 144 5.79 -7.09 -6.43
CA LEU A 144 6.07 -7.80 -7.66
C LEU A 144 7.20 -7.08 -8.41
N SER A 145 7.98 -7.84 -9.17
CA SER A 145 9.01 -7.21 -10.01
C SER A 145 8.37 -6.43 -11.16
N LYS A 146 9.04 -5.34 -11.58
CA LYS A 146 8.57 -4.50 -12.69
C LYS A 146 8.27 -5.32 -13.95
N THR A 147 9.12 -6.30 -14.26
CA THR A 147 8.94 -7.21 -15.41
C THR A 147 7.63 -8.01 -15.34
N VAL A 148 7.24 -8.46 -14.15
CA VAL A 148 5.97 -9.19 -13.96
C VAL A 148 4.79 -8.25 -14.14
N ILE A 149 4.86 -7.04 -13.57
CA ILE A 149 3.80 -6.02 -13.70
C ILE A 149 3.60 -5.63 -15.17
N ASP A 150 4.69 -5.37 -15.88
CA ASP A 150 4.65 -4.99 -17.30
C ASP A 150 4.10 -6.14 -18.17
N ALA A 151 4.44 -7.40 -17.83
CA ALA A 151 3.89 -8.58 -18.51
C ALA A 151 2.38 -8.74 -18.28
N GLU A 152 1.91 -8.64 -17.04
CA GLU A 152 0.49 -8.75 -16.70
C GLU A 152 -0.33 -7.61 -17.32
N LYS A 153 0.23 -6.39 -17.39
CA LYS A 153 -0.40 -5.27 -18.08
C LYS A 153 -0.55 -5.54 -19.58
N ARG A 154 0.50 -6.03 -20.23
CA ARG A 154 0.45 -6.40 -21.65
C ARG A 154 -0.57 -7.51 -21.91
N ASP A 155 -0.68 -8.48 -21.00
CA ASP A 155 -1.70 -9.52 -21.08
C ASP A 155 -3.11 -8.94 -20.96
N ALA A 156 -3.30 -7.93 -20.12
CA ALA A 156 -4.59 -7.24 -19.94
C ALA A 156 -5.03 -6.46 -21.19
N GLU A 157 -4.09 -6.01 -22.02
CA GLU A 157 -4.35 -5.31 -23.29
C GLU A 157 -4.54 -6.29 -24.47
N ASN A 158 -4.27 -7.59 -24.29
CA ASN A 158 -4.29 -8.57 -25.38
C ASN A 158 -5.68 -9.22 -25.57
N PRO A 159 -6.39 -8.95 -26.68
CA PRO A 159 -7.74 -9.49 -26.90
C PRO A 159 -7.78 -11.02 -27.07
N ASN A 160 -6.65 -11.65 -27.37
CA ASN A 160 -6.57 -13.11 -27.49
C ASN A 160 -6.61 -13.82 -26.13
N LEU A 161 -6.32 -13.12 -25.03
CA LEU A 161 -6.34 -13.65 -23.67
C LEU A 161 -7.65 -13.25 -23.00
N VAL A 162 -8.77 -13.84 -23.43
CA VAL A 162 -10.12 -13.44 -22.99
C VAL A 162 -10.29 -13.38 -21.46
N SER A 163 -9.62 -14.23 -20.68
CA SER A 163 -9.71 -14.23 -19.22
C SER A 163 -8.97 -13.06 -18.56
N LYS A 164 -7.96 -12.48 -19.22
CA LYS A 164 -7.19 -11.34 -18.72
C LYS A 164 -7.54 -10.03 -19.42
N TYR A 165 -8.09 -10.11 -20.62
CA TYR A 165 -8.36 -8.97 -21.47
C TYR A 165 -9.36 -8.00 -20.83
N ILE A 166 -8.95 -6.75 -20.71
CA ILE A 166 -9.79 -5.63 -20.30
C ILE A 166 -10.25 -4.94 -21.58
N ASN A 167 -11.55 -4.99 -21.86
CA ASN A 167 -12.14 -4.32 -23.01
C ASN A 167 -12.13 -2.79 -22.78
N PRO A 168 -11.38 -1.99 -23.57
CA PRO A 168 -11.38 -0.52 -23.53
C PRO A 168 -12.76 0.12 -23.47
N SER A 169 -13.71 -0.44 -24.23
CA SER A 169 -15.08 0.05 -24.36
C SER A 169 -16.06 -0.57 -23.36
N GLY A 170 -15.60 -1.55 -22.56
CA GLY A 170 -16.41 -2.19 -21.53
C GLY A 170 -16.68 -1.25 -20.36
N LYS A 171 -17.77 -1.53 -19.64
CA LYS A 171 -18.15 -0.76 -18.45
C LYS A 171 -17.76 -1.50 -17.19
N PHE A 172 -17.18 -0.76 -16.26
CA PHE A 172 -16.74 -1.29 -14.98
C PHE A 172 -17.31 -0.43 -13.86
N ILE A 173 -17.75 -1.08 -12.78
CA ILE A 173 -17.98 -0.40 -11.51
C ILE A 173 -16.70 -0.46 -10.67
N SER A 174 -16.33 0.64 -10.03
CA SER A 174 -15.16 0.71 -9.17
C SER A 174 -15.50 1.04 -7.73
N HIS A 175 -14.76 0.43 -6.81
CA HIS A 175 -14.84 0.70 -5.37
C HIS A 175 -13.45 0.67 -4.74
N LEU A 176 -13.32 1.27 -3.57
CA LEU A 176 -12.07 1.27 -2.82
C LEU A 176 -11.90 0.00 -2.00
N ILE A 177 -10.66 -0.50 -1.94
CA ILE A 177 -10.23 -1.56 -1.03
C ILE A 177 -9.53 -0.91 0.17
N TYR A 178 -9.96 -1.27 1.37
CA TYR A 178 -9.39 -0.84 2.63
C TYR A 178 -8.71 -2.00 3.36
N ASP A 179 -7.82 -1.73 4.30
CA ASP A 179 -7.37 -2.73 5.29
C ASP A 179 -8.24 -2.71 6.56
N ASP A 180 -7.95 -3.60 7.51
CA ASP A 180 -8.64 -3.65 8.80
C ASP A 180 -8.50 -2.36 9.64
N ASN A 181 -7.57 -1.46 9.29
CA ASN A 181 -7.39 -0.15 9.92
C ASN A 181 -8.05 0.99 9.13
N LEU A 182 -8.92 0.68 8.16
CA LEU A 182 -9.60 1.62 7.28
C LEU A 182 -8.66 2.49 6.43
N ARG A 183 -7.45 2.02 6.15
CA ARG A 183 -6.53 2.68 5.21
C ARG A 183 -6.77 2.16 3.82
N ILE A 184 -6.78 3.04 2.81
CA ILE A 184 -6.96 2.59 1.43
C ILE A 184 -5.72 1.81 0.98
N ARG A 185 -5.96 0.61 0.46
CA ARG A 185 -4.95 -0.31 -0.10
C ARG A 185 -5.08 -0.49 -1.59
N GLY A 186 -6.12 0.02 -2.23
CA GLY A 186 -6.28 -0.19 -3.65
C GLY A 186 -7.66 0.12 -4.20
N ILE A 187 -7.84 -0.30 -5.45
CA ILE A 187 -9.11 -0.21 -6.18
C ILE A 187 -9.51 -1.60 -6.64
N ILE A 188 -10.81 -1.87 -6.59
CA ILE A 188 -11.41 -3.03 -7.22
C ILE A 188 -12.32 -2.57 -8.36
N PHE A 189 -12.18 -3.21 -9.52
CA PHE A 189 -12.96 -2.97 -10.72
C PHE A 189 -13.72 -4.25 -11.06
N ALA A 190 -15.00 -4.14 -11.38
CA ALA A 190 -15.83 -5.26 -11.79
C ALA A 190 -16.57 -4.90 -13.07
N GLN A 191 -16.41 -5.72 -14.10
CA GLN A 191 -17.06 -5.49 -15.39
C GLN A 191 -18.55 -5.78 -15.29
N THR A 192 -19.37 -4.79 -15.64
CA THR A 192 -20.83 -4.91 -15.65
C THR A 192 -21.38 -5.19 -17.05
N GLU A 193 -20.70 -4.71 -18.10
CA GLU A 193 -21.10 -4.86 -19.51
C GLU A 193 -19.87 -4.91 -20.45
#